data_AF-A0A1U7MQC0-F1
#
_entry.id   AF-A0A1U7MQC0-F1
#
_cell.length_a   1.000
_cell.length_b   1.000
_cell.length_c   1.000
_cell.angle_alpha   90.00
_cell.angle_beta   90.00
_cell.angle_gamma   90.00
#
_symmetry.space_group_name_H-M   'P 1'
#
loop_
_entity.id
_entity.type
_entity.pdbx_description
1 polymer ?
#
loop_
_entity_poly.entity_id
_entity_poly.type
_entity_poly.pdbx_seq_one_letter_code
_entity_poly.pdbx_strand_id
1 'polypeptide(L)'
;MLAVQVVGLYSASVPGPEGPDGSDKVGHLLAFAGPTALAWLLGARWLVPVLVLHALVAEPVQSWVAPGRMTDPWDAAANLVGVAVGVVVARGLARSWAKMEV
;
A
#
# COMPACT_ATOMS: atom_id res chain seq x y z
N MET A 1 -0.03 -11.79 -0.92
CA MET A 1 -0.04 -10.31 -0.99
C MET A 1 0.42 -9.67 0.31
N LEU A 2 -0.29 -9.81 1.44
CA LEU A 2 0.08 -9.14 2.70
C LEU A 2 1.47 -9.52 3.21
N ALA A 3 1.84 -10.81 3.16
CA ALA A 3 3.20 -11.23 3.51
C ALA A 3 4.27 -10.61 2.61
N VAL A 4 3.99 -10.48 1.30
CA VAL A 4 4.89 -9.84 0.33
C VAL A 4 5.00 -8.34 0.58
N GLN A 5 3.88 -7.68 0.92
CA GLN A 5 3.85 -6.27 1.32
C GLN A 5 4.70 -6.04 2.57
N VAL A 6 4.53 -6.87 3.60
CA VAL A 6 5.28 -6.76 4.86
C VAL A 6 6.77 -7.03 4.63
N VAL A 7 7.13 -8.11 3.94
CA VAL A 7 8.53 -8.41 3.62
C VAL A 7 9.15 -7.29 2.77
N GLY A 8 8.42 -6.76 1.79
CA GLY A 8 8.88 -5.64 0.97
C GLY A 8 9.10 -4.36 1.77
N LEU A 9 8.19 -4.01 2.69
CA LEU A 9 8.30 -2.81 3.50
C LEU A 9 9.38 -2.88 4.58
N TYR A 10 9.62 -4.06 5.16
CA TYR A 10 10.46 -4.18 6.37
C TYR A 10 11.76 -4.95 6.17
N SER A 11 12.08 -5.41 4.95
CA SER A 11 13.38 -6.00 4.69
C SER A 11 14.48 -4.93 4.72
N ALA A 12 15.35 -5.00 5.72
CA ALA A 12 16.43 -4.04 5.96
C ALA A 12 17.51 -3.99 4.85
N SER A 13 17.37 -4.79 3.78
CA SER A 13 18.43 -5.09 2.82
C SER A 13 18.06 -4.86 1.36
N VAL A 14 16.95 -4.19 1.06
CA VAL A 14 16.66 -3.81 -0.33
C VAL A 14 17.12 -2.36 -0.49
N PRO A 15 18.25 -2.09 -1.17
CA PRO A 15 18.47 -0.77 -1.72
C PRO A 15 17.20 -0.42 -2.48
N GLY A 16 16.51 0.65 -2.07
CA GLY A 16 15.45 1.21 -2.90
C GLY A 16 16.00 1.37 -4.31
N PRO A 17 15.20 1.16 -5.37
CA PRO A 17 15.71 1.26 -6.73
C PRO A 17 16.56 2.53 -6.83
N GLU A 18 17.75 2.43 -7.41
CA GLU A 18 18.54 3.59 -7.84
C GLU A 18 17.79 4.26 -9.00
N GLY A 19 16.62 4.81 -8.68
CA GLY A 19 15.69 5.44 -9.58
C GLY A 19 15.74 6.95 -9.38
N PRO A 20 15.08 7.70 -10.27
CA PRO A 20 14.90 9.13 -10.09
C PRO A 20 14.29 9.45 -8.71
N ASP A 21 14.61 10.63 -8.17
CA ASP A 21 14.06 11.12 -6.91
C ASP A 21 12.53 10.92 -6.87
N GLY A 22 12.04 10.26 -5.83
CA GLY A 22 10.61 9.97 -5.62
C GLY A 22 10.07 8.69 -6.26
N SER A 23 10.90 7.87 -6.91
CA SER A 23 10.49 6.56 -7.46
C SER A 23 10.04 5.55 -6.39
N ASP A 24 10.55 5.68 -5.16
CA ASP A 24 10.13 4.96 -3.96
C ASP A 24 8.62 5.12 -3.65
N LYS A 25 8.06 6.30 -3.91
CA LYS A 25 6.63 6.62 -3.69
C LYS A 25 5.71 5.75 -4.54
N VAL A 26 6.16 5.34 -5.73
CA VAL A 26 5.41 4.39 -6.56
C VAL A 26 5.37 3.02 -5.89
N GLY A 27 6.48 2.59 -5.29
CA GLY A 27 6.54 1.37 -4.49
C GLY A 27 5.57 1.40 -3.32
N HIS A 28 5.57 2.49 -2.55
CA HIS A 28 4.63 2.74 -1.45
C HIS A 28 3.16 2.71 -1.91
N LEU A 29 2.84 3.41 -2.99
CA LEU A 29 1.50 3.44 -3.56
C LEU A 29 1.03 2.03 -3.95
N LEU A 30 1.85 1.27 -4.68
CA LEU A 30 1.49 -0.08 -5.13
C LEU A 30 1.39 -1.07 -3.97
N ALA A 31 2.29 -0.95 -2.99
CA ALA A 31 2.32 -1.78 -1.79
C ALA A 31 1.02 -1.67 -1.00
N PHE A 32 0.34 -0.52 -1.00
CA PHE A 32 -0.94 -0.33 -0.32
C PHE A 32 -2.17 -0.50 -1.24
N ALA A 33 -2.08 -0.14 -2.52
CA ALA A 33 -3.19 -0.25 -3.46
C ALA A 33 -3.57 -1.71 -3.74
N GLY A 34 -2.60 -2.58 -4.01
CA GLY A 34 -2.84 -3.98 -4.35
C GLY A 34 -3.57 -4.76 -3.25
N PRO A 35 -3.06 -4.80 -2.01
CA PRO A 35 -3.73 -5.45 -0.89
C PRO A 35 -5.10 -4.85 -0.57
N THR A 36 -5.26 -3.53 -0.67
CA THR A 36 -6.55 -2.87 -0.44
C THR A 36 -7.59 -3.27 -1.47
N ALA A 37 -7.23 -3.27 -2.75
CA ALA A 37 -8.12 -3.67 -3.83
C ALA A 37 -8.55 -5.13 -3.66
N LEU A 38 -7.60 -6.02 -3.34
CA LEU A 38 -7.87 -7.44 -3.13
C LEU A 38 -8.79 -7.67 -1.92
N ALA A 39 -8.50 -7.04 -0.78
CA ALA A 39 -9.34 -7.14 0.41
C ALA A 39 -10.79 -6.71 0.13
N TRP A 40 -10.97 -5.64 -0.65
CA TRP A 40 -12.29 -5.16 -1.05
C TRP A 40 -13.01 -6.17 -1.95
N LEU A 41 -12.34 -6.68 -2.99
CA LEU A 41 -12.93 -7.63 -3.95
C LEU A 41 -13.30 -8.96 -3.30
N LEU A 42 -12.53 -9.40 -2.31
CA LEU A 42 -12.81 -10.62 -1.53
C LEU A 42 -13.84 -10.41 -0.40
N GLY A 43 -14.45 -9.23 -0.30
CA GLY A 43 -15.46 -8.91 0.72
C GLY A 43 -14.90 -8.61 2.12
N ALA A 44 -13.58 -8.67 2.32
CA ALA A 44 -12.91 -8.37 3.57
C ALA A 44 -12.72 -6.85 3.80
N ARG A 45 -13.78 -6.05 3.61
CA ARG A 45 -13.74 -4.58 3.69
C ARG A 45 -13.31 -4.04 5.05
N TRP A 46 -13.47 -4.84 6.10
CA TRP A 46 -13.00 -4.51 7.45
C TRP A 46 -11.47 -4.36 7.54
N LEU A 47 -10.71 -4.89 6.57
CA LEU A 47 -9.26 -4.70 6.48
C LEU A 47 -8.87 -3.31 6.01
N VAL A 48 -9.75 -2.55 5.35
CA VAL A 48 -9.45 -1.20 4.88
C VAL A 48 -9.03 -0.27 6.02
N PRO A 49 -9.75 -0.13 7.15
CA PRO A 49 -9.28 0.69 8.26
C PRO A 49 -7.96 0.17 8.88
N VAL A 50 -7.71 -1.15 8.86
CA VAL A 50 -6.42 -1.72 9.31
C VAL A 50 -5.28 -1.28 8.38
N LEU A 51 -5.51 -1.30 7.07
CA LEU A 51 -4.54 -0.85 6.07
C LEU A 51 -4.30 0.67 6.12
N VAL A 52 -5.32 1.48 6.46
CA VAL A 52 -5.15 2.91 6.74
C VAL A 52 -4.26 3.12 7.96
N LEU A 53 -4.51 2.40 9.06
CA LEU A 53 -3.66 2.48 10.24
C LEU A 53 -2.21 2.08 9.90
N HIS A 54 -2.05 0.99 9.15
CA HIS A 54 -0.74 0.54 8.70
C HIS A 54 -0.03 1.59 7.83
N ALA A 55 -0.74 2.25 6.92
CA ALA A 55 -0.20 3.33 6.08
C ALA A 55 0.37 4.49 6.89
N LEU A 56 -0.27 4.82 8.02
CA LEU A 56 0.16 5.89 8.93
C LEU A 56 1.37 5.52 9.79
N VAL A 57 1.43 4.26 10.25
CA VAL A 57 2.49 3.82 11.18
C VAL A 57 3.67 3.15 10.49
N ALA A 58 3.56 2.82 9.20
CA ALA A 58 4.62 2.13 8.46
C ALA A 58 5.95 2.89 8.53
N GLU A 59 5.97 4.17 8.19
CA GLU A 59 7.18 5.00 8.18
C GLU A 59 7.87 5.09 9.57
N PRO A 60 7.17 5.48 10.65
CA PRO A 60 7.75 5.47 11.99
C PRO A 60 8.33 4.10 12.38
N VAL A 61 7.61 3.02 12.11
CA VAL A 61 8.07 1.66 12.43
C VAL A 61 9.30 1.29 11.60
N GLN A 62 9.33 1.64 10.30
CA GLN A 62 10.48 1.38 9.44
C GLN A 62 11.73 2.15 9.91
N SER A 63 11.57 3.40 10.37
CA SER A 63 12.69 4.18 10.94
C SER A 63 13.27 3.57 12.23
N TRP A 64 12.47 2.82 12.99
CA TRP A 64 12.93 2.13 14.20
C TRP A 64 13.59 0.79 13.90
N VAL A 65 13.13 0.09 12.86
CA VAL A 65 13.58 -1.27 12.53
C VAL A 65 14.76 -1.28 11.55
N ALA A 66 14.90 -0.24 10.72
CA ALA A 66 15.96 -0.13 9.72
C ALA A 66 16.92 1.04 10.06
N PRO A 67 18.10 0.77 10.64
CA PRO A 67 19.09 1.80 10.94
C PRO A 67 19.48 2.59 9.68
N GLY A 68 19.41 3.93 9.77
CA GLY A 68 19.72 4.83 8.65
C GLY A 68 18.53 5.19 7.76
N ARG A 69 17.35 4.61 7.98
CA ARG A 69 16.12 5.03 7.29
C ARG A 69 15.50 6.24 7.99
N MET A 70 15.25 7.30 7.24
CA MET A 70 14.59 8.51 7.72
C MET A 70 13.10 8.47 7.40
N THR A 71 12.28 9.07 8.26
CA THR A 71 10.84 9.22 7.99
C THR A 71 10.60 10.28 6.93
N ASP A 72 9.88 9.93 5.87
CA ASP A 72 9.36 10.87 4.86
C ASP A 72 7.82 10.98 4.95
N PRO A 73 7.26 12.15 5.31
CA PRO A 73 5.80 12.36 5.28
C PRO A 73 5.15 12.10 3.92
N TRP A 74 5.90 12.24 2.82
CA TRP A 74 5.39 11.95 1.49
C TRP A 74 5.23 10.45 1.21
N ASP A 75 5.99 9.60 1.89
CA ASP A 75 5.83 8.15 1.78
C ASP A 75 4.58 7.68 2.54
N ALA A 76 4.31 8.29 3.71
CA ALA A 76 3.02 8.12 4.39
C ALA A 76 1.84 8.60 3.53
N ALA A 77 1.99 9.74 2.83
CA ALA A 77 0.98 10.22 1.89
C ALA A 77 0.79 9.24 0.72
N ALA A 78 1.87 8.70 0.14
CA ALA A 78 1.82 7.71 -0.92
C ALA A 78 1.12 6.41 -0.47
N ASN A 79 1.35 5.96 0.77
CA ASN A 79 0.64 4.82 1.36
C ASN A 79 -0.87 5.06 1.42
N LEU A 80 -1.29 6.22 1.94
CA LEU A 80 -2.71 6.58 2.05
C LEU A 80 -3.38 6.71 0.68
N VAL A 81 -2.69 7.33 -0.28
CA VAL A 81 -3.15 7.39 -1.67
C VAL A 81 -3.28 5.99 -2.26
N GLY A 82 -2.33 5.10 -1.99
CA GLY A 82 -2.40 3.69 -2.37
C GLY A 82 -3.69 3.02 -1.86
N VAL A 83 -4.01 3.16 -0.57
CA VAL A 83 -5.27 2.65 0.00
C VAL A 83 -6.49 3.22 -0.73
N ALA A 84 -6.55 4.54 -0.93
CA ALA A 84 -7.67 5.18 -1.62
C ALA A 84 -7.83 4.67 -3.07
N VAL A 85 -6.73 4.57 -3.82
CA VAL A 85 -6.69 4.04 -5.18
C VAL A 85 -7.18 2.59 -5.20
N GLY A 86 -6.73 1.76 -4.27
CA GLY A 86 -7.15 0.36 -4.17
C GLY A 86 -8.67 0.21 -3.99
N VAL A 87 -9.28 1.05 -3.14
CA VAL A 87 -10.74 1.09 -2.98
C VAL A 87 -11.44 1.51 -4.28
N VAL A 88 -10.98 2.58 -4.92
CA VAL A 88 -11.59 3.10 -6.17
C VAL A 88 -11.54 2.05 -7.28
N VAL A 89 -10.38 1.43 -7.48
CA VAL A 89 -10.17 0.37 -8.48
C VAL A 89 -11.10 -0.82 -8.21
N ALA A 90 -11.13 -1.33 -6.97
CA ALA A 90 -11.99 -2.46 -6.62
C ALA A 90 -13.48 -2.15 -6.81
N ARG A 91 -13.93 -0.95 -6.48
CA ARG A 91 -15.31 -0.51 -6.74
C ARG A 91 -15.61 -0.45 -8.24
N GLY A 92 -14.67 0.03 -9.06
CA GLY A 92 -14.80 0.07 -10.52
C GLY A 92 -14.91 -1.33 -11.13
N LEU A 93 -14.06 -2.26 -10.69
CA LEU A 93 -14.07 -3.65 -11.13
C LEU A 93 -15.37 -4.37 -10.74
N ALA A 94 -15.77 -4.29 -9.47
CA ALA A 94 -16.99 -4.93 -8.98
C ALA A 94 -18.25 -4.42 -9.72
N ARG A 95 -18.32 -3.12 -10.04
CA ARG A 95 -19.41 -2.54 -10.84
C ARG A 95 -19.40 -3.06 -12.29
N SER A 96 -18.22 -3.25 -12.87
CA SER A 96 -18.09 -3.70 -14.25
C SER A 96 -18.52 -5.15 -14.39
N TRP A 97 -18.19 -6.00 -13.41
CA TRP A 97 -18.65 -7.39 -13.38
C TRP A 97 -20.16 -7.52 -13.23
N ALA A 98 -20.77 -6.75 -12.32
CA ALA A 98 -22.22 -6.76 -12.16
C ALA A 98 -22.99 -6.35 -13.43
N LYS A 99 -22.39 -5.53 -14.32
CA LYS A 99 -22.99 -5.17 -15.61
C LYS A 99 -22.91 -6.28 -16.67
N MET A 100 -21.99 -7.24 -16.53
CA MET A 100 -21.87 -8.36 -17.47
C MET A 100 -22.83 -9.51 -17.12
N GLU A 101 -23.36 -9.53 -15.90
CA GLU A 101 -24.27 -10.56 -15.38
C GLU A 101 -25.76 -10.24 -15.64
N VAL A 102 -26.07 -9.06 -16.21
CA VAL A 102 -27.42 -8.57 -16.56
C VAL A 102 -27.62 -8.65 -18.06
#